data_AF-A0A258ZMC0-F1
#
_entry.id   AF-A0A258ZMC0-F1
#
_cell.length_a   1.000
_cell.length_b   1.000
_cell.length_c   1.000
_cell.angle_alpha   90.00
_cell.angle_beta   90.00
_cell.angle_gamma   90.00
#
_symmetry.space_group_name_H-M   'P 1'
#
loop_
_entity.id
_entity.type
_entity.pdbx_description
1 polymer ?
#
loop_
_entity_poly.entity_id
_entity_poly.type
_entity_poly.pdbx_seq_one_letter_code
_entity_poly.pdbx_strand_id
1 'polypeptide(L)'
;MGPNIRYAYREYWDFYDHYLPLSHLSLEEGLKKGGFEVVRNVPRFLPYTMKSSLPTAGFLISAYLKMPFAWRFFGKQFLVVGQKPPR
;
A
#
# COMPACT_ATOMS: atom_id res chain seq x y z
N MET A 1 4.67 -2.73 -2.15
CA MET A 1 3.30 -2.34 -1.76
C MET A 1 2.68 -3.47 -0.97
N GLY A 2 1.63 -3.23 -0.20
CA GLY A 2 0.92 -4.30 0.52
C GLY A 2 -0.16 -3.75 1.44
N PRO A 3 -1.02 -4.61 2.03
CA PRO A 3 -1.96 -4.21 3.07
C PRO A 3 -1.21 -3.50 4.20
N ASN A 4 -1.65 -2.29 4.54
CA ASN A 4 -1.07 -1.56 5.66
C ASN A 4 -1.82 -1.98 6.91
N ILE A 5 -1.18 -2.74 7.80
CA ILE A 5 -1.80 -3.23 9.04
C ILE A 5 -2.47 -2.09 9.84
N ARG A 6 -1.91 -0.87 9.80
CA ARG A 6 -2.49 0.31 10.47
C ARG A 6 -3.90 0.67 10.00
N TYR A 7 -4.24 0.40 8.74
CA TYR A 7 -5.52 0.78 8.12
C TYR A 7 -6.40 -0.42 7.73
N ALA A 8 -5.81 -1.61 7.69
CA ALA A 8 -6.49 -2.87 7.37
C ALA A 8 -6.52 -3.86 8.56
N TYR A 9 -6.28 -3.41 9.80
CA TYR A 9 -6.16 -4.29 10.98
C TYR A 9 -7.35 -5.23 11.19
N ARG A 10 -8.55 -4.85 10.73
CA ARG A 10 -9.76 -5.67 10.86
C ARG A 10 -9.73 -6.85 9.89
N GLU A 11 -9.42 -6.57 8.63
CA GLU A 11 -9.45 -7.57 7.55
C GLU A 11 -8.12 -8.31 7.38
N TYR A 12 -7.01 -7.76 7.89
CA TYR A 12 -5.67 -8.29 7.69
C TYR A 12 -5.58 -9.76 8.10
N TRP A 13 -6.25 -10.17 9.18
CA TRP A 13 -6.16 -11.54 9.68
C TRP A 13 -7.11 -12.53 8.98
N ASP A 14 -7.91 -12.08 8.01
CA ASP A 14 -8.86 -12.93 7.28
C ASP A 14 -8.19 -13.80 6.21
N PHE A 15 -6.88 -13.61 5.96
CA PHE A 15 -6.12 -14.33 4.94
C PHE A 15 -5.03 -15.20 5.58
N TYR A 16 -4.97 -16.47 5.18
CA TYR A 16 -4.05 -17.47 5.74
C TYR A 16 -2.57 -17.10 5.59
N ASP A 17 -2.21 -16.38 4.52
CA ASP A 17 -0.85 -15.98 4.18
C ASP A 17 -0.41 -14.66 4.84
N HIS A 18 -1.26 -14.01 5.63
CA HIS A 18 -0.93 -12.78 6.35
C HIS A 18 -0.26 -13.05 7.71
N TYR A 19 0.96 -13.59 7.68
CA TYR A 19 1.74 -13.90 8.89
C TYR A 19 2.72 -12.78 9.31
N LEU A 20 3.05 -11.83 8.43
CA LEU A 20 3.96 -10.71 8.74
C LEU A 20 3.26 -9.35 8.59
N PRO A 21 2.71 -8.79 9.70
CA PRO A 21 2.01 -7.51 9.66
C PRO A 21 2.97 -6.35 9.39
N LEU A 22 2.84 -5.74 8.20
CA LEU A 22 3.62 -4.56 7.83
C LEU A 22 2.77 -3.30 7.81
N SER A 23 3.33 -2.23 8.36
CA SER A 23 2.87 -0.88 8.11
C SER A 23 3.81 -0.19 7.14
N HIS A 24 3.36 0.94 6.60
CA HIS A 24 4.23 1.82 5.81
C HIS A 24 5.52 2.26 6.53
N LEU A 25 5.51 2.33 7.87
CA LEU A 25 6.69 2.70 8.67
C LEU A 25 7.64 1.51 8.87
N SER A 26 7.10 0.33 9.18
CA SER A 26 7.94 -0.86 9.37
C SER A 26 8.58 -1.32 8.06
N LEU A 27 7.88 -1.18 6.93
CA LEU A 27 8.49 -1.43 5.63
C LEU A 27 9.56 -0.38 5.27
N GLU A 28 9.32 0.91 5.56
CA GLU A 28 10.33 1.95 5.36
C GLU A 28 11.60 1.65 6.17
N GLU A 29 11.46 1.27 7.44
CA GLU A 29 12.59 0.87 8.29
C GLU A 29 13.33 -0.35 7.70
N GLY A 30 12.60 -1.37 7.26
CA GLY A 30 13.17 -2.57 6.63
C GLY A 30 13.95 -2.25 5.35
N LEU A 31 13.43 -1.36 4.49
CA LEU A 31 14.13 -0.90 3.30
C LEU A 31 15.41 -0.14 3.64
N LYS A 32 15.36 0.77 4.62
CA LYS A 32 16.55 1.51 5.09
C LYS A 32 17.61 0.55 5.65
N LYS A 33 17.21 -0.43 6.47
CA LYS A 33 18.10 -1.50 6.97
C LYS A 33 18.69 -2.34 5.85
N GLY A 34 17.94 -2.55 4.77
CA GLY A 34 18.40 -3.23 3.56
C GLY A 34 19.31 -2.39 2.64
N GLY A 35 19.68 -1.17 3.06
CA GLY A 35 20.56 -0.28 2.29
C GLY A 35 19.87 0.46 1.15
N PHE A 36 18.53 0.53 1.15
CA PHE A 36 17.77 1.36 0.20
C PHE A 36 17.54 2.76 0.77
N GLU A 37 17.56 3.76 -0.11
CA GLU A 37 17.03 5.09 0.18
C GLU A 37 15.54 5.12 -0.09
N VAL A 38 14.72 5.51 0.89
CA VAL A 38 13.26 5.59 0.71
C VAL A 38 12.88 6.97 0.19
N VAL A 39 12.53 7.03 -1.10
CA VAL A 39 12.22 8.30 -1.80
C VAL A 39 10.74 8.67 -1.77
N ARG A 40 9.87 7.70 -1.45
CA ARG A 40 8.43 7.95 -1.32
C ARG A 40 7.80 6.98 -0.33
N ASN A 41 7.02 7.51 0.61
CA ASN A 41 6.20 6.74 1.52
C ASN A 41 4.73 7.23 1.50
N VAL A 42 3.83 6.43 0.93
CA VAL A 42 2.40 6.69 0.86
C VAL A 42 1.66 5.70 1.78
N PRO A 43 1.11 6.16 2.91
CA PRO A 43 0.49 5.27 3.90
C PRO A 43 -0.81 4.60 3.40
N ARG A 44 -1.59 5.31 2.58
CA ARG A 44 -2.87 4.86 2.03
C ARG A 44 -2.83 5.15 0.52
N PHE A 45 -2.81 4.11 -0.30
CA PHE A 45 -2.63 4.19 -1.75
C PHE A 45 -3.75 3.50 -2.51
N LEU A 46 -3.96 2.19 -2.30
CA LEU A 46 -5.04 1.42 -2.92
C LEU A 46 -6.06 0.94 -1.88
N PRO A 47 -7.32 0.67 -2.27
CA PRO A 47 -8.27 -0.06 -1.43
C PRO A 47 -7.72 -1.40 -0.98
N TYR A 48 -8.24 -1.96 0.11
CA TYR A 48 -7.74 -3.21 0.68
C TYR A 48 -7.82 -4.39 -0.29
N THR A 49 -8.92 -4.48 -1.02
CA THR A 49 -9.14 -5.49 -2.04
C THR A 49 -9.64 -4.83 -3.31
N MET A 50 -9.20 -5.36 -4.45
CA MET A 50 -9.74 -5.05 -5.77
C MET A 50 -10.78 -6.09 -6.21
N LYS A 51 -11.09 -7.09 -5.36
CA LYS A 51 -12.23 -7.98 -5.58
C LYS A 51 -13.51 -7.16 -5.40
N SER A 52 -14.14 -6.84 -6.52
CA SER A 52 -15.50 -6.31 -6.55
C SER A 52 -16.33 -7.17 -7.49
N SER A 53 -17.63 -7.31 -7.21
CA SER A 53 -18.59 -7.90 -8.15
C SER A 53 -18.90 -7.00 -9.34
N LEU A 54 -18.37 -5.77 -9.36
CA LEU A 54 -18.61 -4.78 -10.40
C LEU A 54 -17.59 -4.95 -11.54
N PRO A 55 -17.98 -4.66 -12.79
CA PRO A 55 -17.07 -4.65 -13.92
C PRO A 55 -15.91 -3.68 -13.68
N THR A 56 -14.68 -4.15 -13.90
CA THR A 56 -13.48 -3.34 -13.76
C THR A 56 -13.44 -2.27 -14.86
N ALA A 57 -13.96 -1.07 -14.57
CA ALA A 57 -13.89 0.05 -15.50
C ALA A 57 -12.52 0.75 -15.41
N GLY A 58 -11.72 0.65 -16.47
CA GLY A 58 -10.37 1.24 -16.51
C GLY A 58 -10.33 2.75 -16.26
N PHE A 59 -11.37 3.48 -16.68
CA PHE A 59 -11.46 4.92 -16.45
C PHE A 59 -11.62 5.28 -14.96
N LEU A 60 -12.36 4.47 -14.18
CA LEU A 60 -12.52 4.69 -12.73
C LEU A 60 -11.21 4.44 -11.99
N ILE A 61 -10.45 3.42 -12.40
CA ILE A 61 -9.11 3.17 -11.86
C ILE A 61 -8.19 4.36 -12.17
N SER A 62 -8.18 4.84 -13.41
CA SER A 62 -7.36 5.99 -13.80
C SER A 62 -7.74 7.25 -13.03
N ALA A 63 -9.04 7.52 -12.88
CA ALA A 63 -9.53 8.66 -12.10
C ALA A 63 -9.11 8.55 -10.63
N TYR A 64 -9.28 7.38 -10.00
CA TYR A 64 -8.84 7.12 -8.63
C TYR A 64 -7.33 7.37 -8.44
N LEU A 65 -6.50 6.85 -9.35
CA LEU A 65 -5.05 7.02 -9.31
C LEU A 65 -4.61 8.47 -9.55
N LYS A 66 -5.44 9.31 -10.16
CA LYS A 66 -5.15 10.74 -10.36
C LYS A 66 -5.64 11.63 -9.21
N MET A 67 -6.36 11.07 -8.23
CA MET A 67 -6.98 11.82 -7.14
C MET A 67 -6.37 11.43 -5.77
N PRO A 68 -5.23 12.01 -5.34
CA PRO A 68 -4.59 11.69 -4.07
C PRO A 68 -5.48 11.85 -2.83
N PHE A 69 -6.46 12.77 -2.88
CA PHE A 69 -7.42 12.93 -1.80
C PHE A 69 -8.27 11.66 -1.60
N ALA A 70 -8.63 10.96 -2.69
CA ALA A 70 -9.43 9.74 -2.63
C ALA A 70 -8.68 8.63 -1.87
N TRP A 71 -7.35 8.58 -1.97
CA TRP A 71 -6.54 7.59 -1.27
C TRP A 71 -6.64 7.74 0.25
N ARG A 72 -6.83 8.96 0.76
CA ARG A 72 -7.04 9.22 2.19
C ARG A 72 -8.36 8.68 2.72
N PHE A 73 -9.35 8.47 1.86
CA PHE A 73 -10.66 7.95 2.27
C PHE A 73 -10.75 6.44 2.04
N PHE A 74 -10.35 5.99 0.85
CA PHE A 74 -10.54 4.60 0.42
C PHE A 74 -9.31 3.72 0.59
N GLY A 75 -8.11 4.31 0.69
CA GLY A 75 -6.86 3.55 0.73
C GLY A 75 -6.70 2.77 2.03
N LYS A 76 -6.26 1.53 1.92
CA LYS A 76 -5.88 0.63 3.03
C LYS A 76 -4.56 -0.10 2.77
N GLN A 77 -4.05 -0.09 1.54
CA GLN A 77 -2.71 -0.57 1.19
C GLN A 77 -1.69 0.58 1.16
N PHE A 78 -0.44 0.34 1.53
CA PHE A 78 0.65 1.32 1.39
C PHE A 78 1.39 1.19 0.06
N LEU A 79 2.06 2.27 -0.36
CA LEU A 79 3.10 2.27 -1.38
C LEU A 79 4.37 2.88 -0.79
N VAL A 80 5.45 2.12 -0.75
CA VAL A 80 6.78 2.60 -0.38
C VAL A 80 7.70 2.35 -1.56
N VAL A 81 8.47 3.36 -1.96
CA VAL A 81 9.42 3.30 -3.08
C VAL A 81 10.82 3.48 -2.50
N GLY A 82 11.64 2.44 -2.65
CA GLY A 82 13.05 2.46 -2.32
C GLY A 82 13.90 2.56 -3.59
N GLN A 83 14.92 3.41 -3.55
CA GLN A 83 15.96 3.52 -4.57
C GLN A 83 17.22 2.85 -4.07
N LYS A 84 17.86 2.06 -4.94
CA LYS A 84 19.16 1.48 -4.64
C LYS A 84 20.23 2.57 -4.81
N PRO A 85 21.14 2.77 -3.84
CA PRO A 85 22.25 3.71 -4.00
C PRO A 85 23.12 3.34 -5.21
N PRO A 86 23.70 4.33 -5.91
CA PRO A 86 24.75 4.07 -6.88
C PRO A 86 25.90 3.29 -6.22
N ARG A 87 26.47 2.33 -6.95
CA ARG A 87 27.64 1.57 -6.49
C ARG A 87 28.89 2.43 -6.50
#